data_AF-A0A7V1Z6N4-F1
#
_entry.id   AF-A0A7V1Z6N4-F1
#
_cell.length_a   1.000
_cell.length_b   1.000
_cell.length_c   1.000
_cell.angle_alpha   90.00
_cell.angle_beta   90.00
_cell.angle_gamma   90.00
#
_symmetry.space_group_name_H-M   'P 1'
#
loop_
_entity.id
_entity.type
_entity.pdbx_description
1 polymer ?
#
loop_
_entity_poly.entity_id
_entity_poly.type
_entity_poly.pdbx_seq_one_letter_code
_entity_poly.pdbx_strand_id
1 'polypeptide(L)'
;MAAKGAAMRNEFRNQLMRELCDQVVRYAPVDRKLEQLSRAERLLTEVVHQRTYPYQYVCYRITGFRPDSHAEDMIAGEDLEHDLSLFIATLSEHVPAVPIEQMPEPVLHLEQVKKRLRVSARTLSQLRSHGLVSRKVICNGRQRVVVRQSVLDHYLEQHGKPTAEVLKLGQFDPQERERILRWARCMARVAPDRAEEIFRRLARRFGRRVQAIRALIRAHDEAHPDQAIFPGLHGPLDEHAKRAIYTSYTQGISIDRLAKAYHRTRTTIQRVLNEQRARTLLSRPIDYIPSPEFEDPKREAEILAPMPGAEEYEAARSKMQRNVPRDLPPELASLYQVPLLKPEQERHLFRQMNYLKFKAARLAERIDPTKAKTAELDELEDLLKRAQAVRELLITANMRLVASIAKRYAERLGYPGAFFELFSDGNVSLIRAVEKFDYMRGNKFSTYATWAIRKNFTRSIPAEQVHHDRFITGHEEMFETAEDTRSDEFGLLNRANRARENVMRLLDRLDERERRIIQLRIGLGETRGMTLEEVGRELGITKERVRQLEARGMSKLRAMLEQEHIEI
;
A
#
# COMPACT_ATOMS: atom_id res chain seq x y z
N MET A 1 20.85 22.33 -27.64
CA MET A 1 20.74 22.31 -29.12
C MET A 1 19.64 21.34 -29.60
N ALA A 2 18.37 21.62 -29.28
CA ALA A 2 17.23 20.81 -29.73
C ALA A 2 15.98 21.68 -29.97
N ALA A 3 16.18 22.88 -30.53
CA ALA A 3 15.12 23.84 -30.88
C ALA A 3 15.18 24.27 -32.36
N LYS A 4 15.99 23.61 -33.20
CA LYS A 4 16.17 23.99 -34.62
C LYS A 4 15.30 23.21 -35.62
N GLY A 5 14.54 22.20 -35.18
CA GLY A 5 13.78 21.31 -36.09
C GLY A 5 12.37 21.75 -36.47
N ALA A 6 11.83 22.83 -35.89
CA ALA A 6 10.46 23.30 -36.16
C ALA A 6 10.39 24.74 -36.70
N ALA A 7 11.53 25.42 -36.84
CA ALA A 7 11.61 26.82 -37.29
C ALA A 7 11.72 26.98 -38.82
N MET A 8 12.11 25.93 -39.57
CA MET A 8 12.39 26.01 -41.01
C MET A 8 11.18 26.22 -41.94
N ARG A 9 9.97 26.50 -41.43
CA ARG A 9 8.76 26.63 -42.27
C ARG A 9 8.06 28.00 -42.20
N ASN A 10 8.66 28.98 -41.50
CA ASN A 10 8.13 30.35 -41.38
C ASN A 10 9.02 31.42 -42.04
N GLU A 11 9.99 31.01 -42.85
CA GLU A 11 10.86 31.93 -43.58
C GLU A 11 10.26 32.22 -44.97
N PHE A 12 10.40 33.48 -45.42
CA PHE A 12 10.11 33.88 -46.79
C PHE A 12 11.04 33.15 -47.74
N ARG A 13 10.50 32.61 -48.84
CA ARG A 13 11.26 31.91 -49.87
C ARG A 13 11.95 32.88 -50.82
N ASN A 14 11.31 34.02 -51.11
CA ASN A 14 11.87 35.09 -51.90
C ASN A 14 12.31 36.26 -51.00
N GLN A 15 13.56 36.69 -51.17
CA GLN A 15 14.13 37.78 -50.37
C GLN A 15 13.45 39.14 -50.63
N LEU A 16 13.02 39.43 -51.85
CA LEU A 16 12.36 40.70 -52.19
C LEU A 16 10.98 40.82 -51.52
N MET A 17 10.25 39.70 -51.40
CA MET A 17 8.98 39.67 -50.67
C MET A 17 9.16 39.93 -49.18
N ARG A 18 10.27 39.44 -48.60
CA ARG A 18 10.64 39.74 -47.21
C ARG A 18 10.94 41.21 -47.01
N GLU A 19 11.75 41.80 -47.89
CA GLU A 19 12.12 43.21 -47.83
C GLU A 19 10.89 44.12 -47.99
N LEU A 20 9.98 43.77 -48.91
CA LEU A 20 8.69 44.45 -49.07
C LEU A 20 7.84 44.36 -47.79
N CYS A 21 7.76 43.19 -47.16
CA CYS A 21 7.06 42.99 -45.90
C CYS A 21 7.63 43.88 -44.79
N ASP A 22 8.95 43.85 -44.61
CA ASP A 22 9.64 44.64 -43.59
C ASP A 22 9.45 46.15 -43.82
N GLN A 23 9.48 46.61 -45.08
CA GLN A 23 9.25 48.01 -45.44
C GLN A 23 7.81 48.45 -45.09
N VAL A 24 6.82 47.66 -45.48
CA VAL A 24 5.41 47.95 -45.20
C VAL A 24 5.12 47.94 -43.69
N VAL A 25 5.63 46.95 -42.97
CA VAL A 25 5.43 46.83 -41.51
C VAL A 25 6.08 47.99 -40.77
N ARG A 26 7.28 48.43 -41.16
CA ARG A 26 8.02 49.50 -40.45
C ARG A 26 7.52 50.91 -40.78
N TYR A 27 7.23 51.20 -42.04
CA TYR A 27 7.08 52.59 -42.49
C TYR A 27 5.67 53.00 -42.93
N ALA A 28 4.77 52.05 -43.25
CA ALA A 28 3.43 52.42 -43.72
C ALA A 28 2.50 52.85 -42.55
N PRO A 29 1.69 53.91 -42.72
CA PRO A 29 0.63 54.29 -41.79
C PRO A 29 -0.43 53.19 -41.65
N VAL A 30 -1.17 53.18 -40.53
CA VAL A 30 -2.17 52.13 -40.22
C VAL A 30 -3.22 51.97 -41.33
N ASP A 31 -3.74 53.06 -41.87
CA ASP A 31 -4.75 53.02 -42.94
C ASP A 31 -4.19 52.43 -44.25
N ARG A 32 -2.93 52.75 -44.57
CA ARG A 32 -2.23 52.18 -45.73
C ARG A 32 -1.92 50.70 -45.53
N LYS A 33 -1.55 50.28 -44.32
CA LYS A 33 -1.36 48.87 -43.98
C LYS A 33 -2.66 48.08 -44.14
N LEU A 34 -3.79 48.64 -43.70
CA LEU A 34 -5.12 48.04 -43.89
C LEU A 34 -5.48 47.87 -45.38
N GLU A 35 -5.20 48.89 -46.18
CA GLU A 35 -5.41 48.86 -47.63
C GLU A 35 -4.52 47.80 -48.30
N GLN A 36 -3.22 47.80 -47.99
CA GLN A 36 -2.23 46.87 -48.53
C GLN A 36 -2.49 45.42 -48.09
N LEU A 37 -2.95 45.20 -46.86
CA LEU A 37 -3.41 43.90 -46.37
C LEU A 37 -4.58 43.39 -47.22
N SER A 38 -5.61 44.21 -47.43
CA SER A 38 -6.76 43.84 -48.24
C SER A 38 -6.39 43.57 -49.71
N ARG A 39 -5.43 44.33 -50.26
CA ARG A 39 -4.87 44.13 -51.61
C ARG A 39 -4.05 42.84 -51.71
N ALA A 40 -3.22 42.53 -50.72
CA ALA A 40 -2.43 41.30 -50.66
C ALA A 40 -3.33 40.07 -50.54
N GLU A 41 -4.37 40.13 -49.69
CA GLU A 41 -5.36 39.05 -49.59
C GLU A 41 -6.13 38.83 -50.91
N ARG A 42 -6.39 39.89 -51.70
CA ARG A 42 -6.98 39.79 -53.04
C ARG A 42 -5.99 39.22 -54.06
N LEU A 43 -4.74 39.66 -54.02
CA LEU A 43 -3.70 39.12 -54.89
C LEU A 43 -3.54 37.61 -54.65
N LEU A 44 -3.54 37.16 -53.40
CA LEU A 44 -3.44 35.74 -53.05
C LEU A 44 -4.50 34.90 -53.77
N THR A 45 -5.75 35.37 -53.87
CA THR A 45 -6.83 34.65 -54.57
C THR A 45 -6.71 34.62 -56.09
N GLU A 46 -5.84 35.45 -56.68
CA GLU A 46 -5.62 35.55 -58.13
C GLU A 46 -4.32 34.86 -58.60
N VAL A 47 -3.46 34.45 -57.67
CA VAL A 47 -2.21 33.77 -58.00
C VAL A 47 -2.51 32.33 -58.45
N VAL A 48 -1.84 31.92 -59.52
CA VAL A 48 -1.90 30.58 -60.07
C VAL A 48 -0.57 29.89 -59.79
N HIS A 49 -0.62 28.81 -59.01
CA HIS A 49 0.51 28.03 -58.53
C HIS A 49 1.61 27.76 -59.57
N GLN A 50 1.24 27.41 -60.81
CA GLN A 50 2.17 27.02 -61.89
C GLN A 50 2.70 28.19 -62.73
N ARG A 51 2.31 29.43 -62.44
CA ARG A 51 2.69 30.61 -63.23
C ARG A 51 3.80 31.42 -62.53
N THR A 52 4.65 32.08 -63.30
CA THR A 52 5.64 33.03 -62.76
C THR A 52 5.14 34.48 -62.89
N TYR A 53 5.47 35.31 -61.90
CA TYR A 53 5.02 36.70 -61.81
C TYR A 53 6.22 37.64 -61.65
N PRO A 54 6.29 38.74 -62.41
CA PRO A 54 7.31 39.77 -62.20
C PRO A 54 7.16 40.41 -60.82
N TYR A 55 8.27 40.66 -60.12
CA TYR A 55 8.24 41.31 -58.80
C TYR A 55 7.58 42.70 -58.87
N GLN A 56 7.85 43.47 -59.92
CA GLN A 56 7.20 44.78 -60.14
C GLN A 56 5.67 44.68 -60.17
N TYR A 57 5.14 43.61 -60.77
CA TYR A 57 3.70 43.35 -60.80
C TYR A 57 3.18 43.09 -59.38
N VAL A 58 3.84 42.21 -58.63
CA VAL A 58 3.45 41.89 -57.24
C VAL A 58 3.51 43.14 -56.35
N CYS A 59 4.60 43.91 -56.41
CA CYS A 59 4.78 45.13 -55.64
C CYS A 59 3.70 46.17 -55.95
N TYR A 60 3.38 46.39 -57.23
CA TYR A 60 2.30 47.27 -57.66
C TYR A 60 0.94 46.81 -57.15
N ARG A 61 0.65 45.51 -57.23
CA ARG A 61 -0.62 44.95 -56.79
C ARG A 61 -0.83 45.09 -55.28
N ILE A 62 0.23 45.03 -54.48
CA ILE A 62 0.17 45.20 -53.02
C ILE A 62 0.16 46.68 -52.64
N THR A 63 1.15 47.45 -53.11
CA THR A 63 1.42 48.82 -52.62
C THR A 63 0.83 49.93 -53.48
N GLY A 64 0.53 49.65 -54.75
CA GLY A 64 0.17 50.65 -55.77
C GLY A 64 1.35 51.37 -56.41
N PHE A 65 2.59 51.04 -56.02
CA PHE A 65 3.82 51.63 -56.54
C PHE A 65 4.58 50.63 -57.42
N ARG A 66 5.14 51.11 -58.55
CA ARG A 66 6.01 50.31 -59.42
C ARG A 66 7.47 50.72 -59.17
N PRO A 67 8.31 49.83 -58.61
CA PRO A 67 9.73 50.13 -58.44
C PRO A 67 10.47 50.03 -59.78
N ASP A 68 11.36 50.99 -60.07
CA ASP A 68 12.22 50.96 -61.27
C ASP A 68 13.36 49.92 -61.14
N SER A 69 13.71 49.54 -59.91
CA SER A 69 14.66 48.47 -59.58
C SER A 69 13.99 47.08 -59.64
N HIS A 70 14.77 46.02 -59.86
CA HIS A 70 14.30 44.62 -59.87
C HIS A 70 13.27 44.31 -60.98
N ALA A 71 13.43 44.93 -62.16
CA ALA A 71 12.51 44.77 -63.30
C ALA A 71 12.50 43.36 -63.91
N GLU A 72 13.63 42.66 -63.86
CA GLU A 72 13.82 41.33 -64.44
C GLU A 72 13.54 40.19 -63.43
N ASP A 73 13.32 40.52 -62.16
CA ASP A 73 13.12 39.53 -61.11
C ASP A 73 11.73 38.89 -61.19
N MET A 74 11.71 37.57 -61.29
CA MET A 74 10.51 36.74 -61.41
C MET A 74 10.33 35.89 -60.17
N ILE A 75 9.09 35.78 -59.69
CA ILE A 75 8.71 34.95 -58.55
C ILE A 75 7.83 33.80 -59.05
N ALA A 76 8.19 32.57 -58.69
CA ALA A 76 7.34 31.41 -58.95
C ALA A 76 6.02 31.50 -58.18
N GLY A 77 4.91 31.10 -58.79
CA GLY A 77 3.58 31.18 -58.19
C GLY A 77 3.50 30.45 -56.85
N GLU A 78 4.10 29.27 -56.75
CA GLU A 78 4.20 28.51 -55.50
C GLU A 78 4.91 29.26 -54.36
N ASP A 79 5.97 29.99 -54.69
CA ASP A 79 6.76 30.75 -53.72
C ASP A 79 6.03 32.03 -53.35
N LEU A 80 5.38 32.67 -54.34
CA LEU A 80 4.56 33.85 -54.15
C LEU A 80 3.34 33.56 -53.25
N GLU A 81 2.67 32.43 -53.41
CA GLU A 81 1.55 32.02 -52.54
C GLU A 81 1.98 31.85 -51.08
N HIS A 82 3.09 31.15 -50.86
CA HIS A 82 3.68 30.94 -49.54
C HIS A 82 4.09 32.29 -48.91
N ASP A 83 4.80 33.13 -49.66
CA ASP A 83 5.30 34.42 -49.20
C ASP A 83 4.19 35.43 -48.98
N LEU A 84 3.14 35.44 -49.81
CA LEU A 84 1.95 36.27 -49.59
C LEU A 84 1.19 35.83 -48.34
N SER A 85 1.08 34.52 -48.09
CA SER A 85 0.44 34.01 -46.87
C SER A 85 1.19 34.46 -45.62
N LEU A 86 2.53 34.44 -45.66
CA LEU A 86 3.38 34.99 -44.60
C LEU A 86 3.25 36.51 -44.48
N PHE A 87 3.31 37.24 -45.60
CA PHE A 87 3.15 38.70 -45.64
C PHE A 87 1.83 39.12 -44.98
N ILE A 88 0.72 38.48 -45.33
CA ILE A 88 -0.60 38.79 -44.76
C ILE A 88 -0.65 38.44 -43.28
N ALA A 89 -0.11 37.28 -42.88
CA ALA A 89 -0.06 36.89 -41.47
C ALA A 89 0.73 37.90 -40.62
N THR A 90 1.91 38.30 -41.08
CA THR A 90 2.77 39.29 -40.39
C THR A 90 2.10 40.66 -40.35
N LEU A 91 1.54 41.13 -41.47
CA LEU A 91 0.91 42.45 -41.52
C LEU A 91 -0.38 42.52 -40.68
N SER A 92 -1.16 41.44 -40.62
CA SER A 92 -2.37 41.31 -39.78
C SER A 92 -2.07 41.42 -38.28
N GLU A 93 -0.86 41.08 -37.82
CA GLU A 93 -0.44 41.29 -36.43
C GLU A 93 -0.14 42.75 -36.10
N HIS A 94 0.26 43.55 -37.10
CA HIS A 94 0.71 44.94 -36.95
C HIS A 94 -0.39 45.98 -37.24
N VAL A 95 -1.64 45.54 -37.33
CA VAL A 95 -2.80 46.35 -37.70
C VAL A 95 -3.94 46.11 -36.70
N PRO A 96 -4.68 47.15 -36.27
CA PRO A 96 -5.80 46.99 -35.35
C PRO A 96 -6.97 46.22 -35.96
N ALA A 97 -7.76 45.58 -35.10
CA ALA A 97 -8.95 44.85 -35.53
C ALA A 97 -10.03 45.81 -36.06
N VAL A 98 -10.57 45.51 -37.23
CA VAL A 98 -11.58 46.34 -37.93
C VAL A 98 -12.99 45.84 -37.58
N PRO A 99 -14.02 46.70 -37.48
CA PRO A 99 -15.42 46.28 -37.37
C PRO A 99 -15.82 45.35 -38.53
N ILE A 100 -16.63 44.33 -38.23
CA ILE A 100 -17.06 43.34 -39.23
C ILE A 100 -17.81 43.95 -40.42
N GLU A 101 -18.48 45.09 -40.22
CA GLU A 101 -19.24 45.84 -41.23
C GLU A 101 -18.36 46.49 -42.31
N GLN A 102 -17.09 46.78 -41.99
CA GLN A 102 -16.13 47.38 -42.92
C GLN A 102 -15.37 46.32 -43.73
N MET A 103 -15.72 45.04 -43.59
CA MET A 103 -15.10 43.98 -44.38
C MET A 103 -15.68 43.95 -45.80
N PRO A 104 -14.82 43.86 -46.84
CA PRO A 104 -15.25 43.93 -48.24
C PRO A 104 -16.02 42.69 -48.72
N GLU A 105 -16.05 41.61 -47.95
CA GLU A 105 -16.67 40.34 -48.32
C GLU A 105 -17.17 39.57 -47.08
N PRO A 106 -18.09 38.60 -47.22
CA PRO A 106 -18.54 37.78 -46.10
C PRO A 106 -17.39 37.02 -45.43
N VAL A 107 -17.33 37.13 -44.11
CA VAL A 107 -16.31 36.49 -43.26
C VAL A 107 -16.89 35.33 -42.46
N LEU A 108 -16.09 34.28 -42.29
CA LEU A 108 -16.44 33.11 -41.50
C LEU A 108 -15.68 33.11 -40.17
N HIS A 109 -16.40 32.92 -39.07
CA HIS A 109 -15.78 32.65 -37.77
C HIS A 109 -15.11 31.27 -37.76
N LEU A 110 -14.07 31.10 -36.94
CA LEU A 110 -13.37 29.82 -36.81
C LEU A 110 -14.32 28.64 -36.49
N GLU A 111 -15.38 28.86 -35.71
CA GLU A 111 -16.40 27.83 -35.45
C GLU A 111 -17.23 27.47 -36.69
N GLN A 112 -17.53 28.44 -37.56
CA GLN A 112 -18.20 28.18 -38.84
C GLN A 112 -17.27 27.44 -39.81
N VAL A 113 -15.98 27.78 -39.82
CA VAL A 113 -14.95 27.07 -40.60
C VAL A 113 -14.82 25.62 -40.12
N LYS A 114 -14.78 25.36 -38.80
CA LYS A 114 -14.76 24.01 -38.23
C LYS A 114 -15.95 23.17 -38.69
N LYS A 115 -17.16 23.74 -38.66
CA LYS A 115 -18.39 23.06 -39.11
C LYS A 115 -18.38 22.80 -40.62
N ARG A 116 -17.98 23.78 -41.43
CA ARG A 116 -17.94 23.69 -42.90
C ARG A 116 -16.93 22.64 -43.38
N LEU A 117 -15.76 22.56 -42.72
CA LEU A 117 -14.72 21.59 -43.04
C LEU A 117 -14.86 20.24 -42.31
N ARG A 118 -15.76 20.13 -41.33
CA ARG A 118 -15.89 18.97 -40.42
C ARG A 118 -14.57 18.58 -39.74
N VAL A 119 -13.81 19.57 -39.27
CA VAL A 119 -12.48 19.37 -38.66
C VAL A 119 -12.43 19.76 -37.19
N SER A 120 -11.50 19.15 -36.44
CA SER A 120 -11.23 19.50 -35.04
C SER A 120 -10.56 20.87 -34.91
N ALA A 121 -10.63 21.48 -33.71
CA ALA A 121 -9.92 22.74 -33.43
C ALA A 121 -8.41 22.64 -33.63
N ARG A 122 -7.81 21.47 -33.34
CA ARG A 122 -6.39 21.18 -33.55
C ARG A 122 -6.03 21.17 -35.04
N THR A 123 -6.86 20.52 -35.85
CA THR A 123 -6.69 20.47 -37.31
C THR A 123 -6.79 21.86 -37.92
N LEU A 124 -7.75 22.69 -37.46
CA LEU A 124 -7.87 24.07 -37.94
C LEU A 124 -6.63 24.91 -37.57
N SER A 125 -6.09 24.74 -36.36
CA SER A 125 -4.83 25.39 -35.97
C SER A 125 -3.66 24.97 -36.86
N GLN A 126 -3.66 23.72 -37.33
CA GLN A 126 -2.63 23.19 -38.20
C GLN A 126 -2.77 23.69 -39.64
N LEU A 127 -4.00 23.83 -40.17
CA LEU A 127 -4.24 24.45 -41.48
C LEU A 127 -3.77 25.91 -41.50
N ARG A 128 -3.94 26.65 -40.40
CA ARG A 128 -3.41 28.01 -40.26
C ARG A 128 -1.89 28.07 -40.27
N SER A 129 -1.22 27.05 -39.73
CA SER A 129 0.25 26.92 -39.88
C SER A 129 0.69 26.46 -41.27
N HIS A 130 -0.25 26.07 -42.13
CA HIS A 130 -0.04 25.62 -43.51
C HIS A 130 -0.65 26.58 -44.53
N GLY A 131 -0.68 27.88 -44.23
CA GLY A 131 -1.05 28.92 -45.21
C GLY A 131 -2.51 29.37 -45.18
N LEU A 132 -3.38 28.82 -44.30
CA LEU A 132 -4.73 29.38 -44.14
C LEU A 132 -4.68 30.72 -43.38
N VAL A 133 -4.76 31.80 -44.15
CA VAL A 133 -4.69 33.18 -43.65
C VAL A 133 -5.93 33.56 -42.84
N SER A 134 -5.75 34.32 -41.77
CA SER A 134 -6.83 34.74 -40.85
C SER A 134 -6.65 36.17 -40.36
N ARG A 135 -7.75 36.89 -40.12
CA ARG A 135 -7.77 38.31 -39.74
C ARG A 135 -8.49 38.52 -38.42
N LYS A 136 -8.05 39.52 -37.64
CA LYS A 136 -8.74 39.96 -36.41
C LYS A 136 -9.82 41.00 -36.77
N VAL A 137 -11.04 40.78 -36.32
CA VAL A 137 -12.17 41.71 -36.49
C VAL A 137 -12.87 41.96 -35.16
N ILE A 138 -13.56 43.09 -35.04
CA ILE A 138 -14.39 43.40 -33.88
C ILE A 138 -15.84 43.00 -34.20
N CYS A 139 -16.39 42.10 -33.39
CA CYS A 139 -17.77 41.62 -33.50
C CYS A 139 -18.41 41.76 -32.12
N ASN A 140 -19.48 42.57 -32.01
CA ASN A 140 -20.19 42.87 -30.75
C ASN A 140 -19.24 43.35 -29.63
N GLY A 141 -18.33 44.26 -29.95
CA GLY A 141 -17.34 44.82 -29.01
C GLY A 141 -16.22 43.87 -28.58
N ARG A 142 -16.17 42.63 -29.10
CA ARG A 142 -15.11 41.65 -28.80
C ARG A 142 -14.29 41.34 -30.04
N GLN A 143 -12.96 41.27 -29.88
CA GLN A 143 -12.06 40.82 -30.93
C GLN A 143 -12.27 39.33 -31.22
N ARG A 144 -12.46 38.98 -32.48
CA ARG A 144 -12.57 37.60 -32.97
C ARG A 144 -11.67 37.40 -34.17
N VAL A 145 -11.19 36.17 -34.35
CA VAL A 145 -10.46 35.77 -35.55
C VAL A 145 -11.45 35.23 -36.58
N VAL A 146 -11.35 35.72 -37.81
CA VAL A 146 -12.19 35.32 -38.94
C VAL A 146 -11.33 34.98 -40.15
N VAL A 147 -11.90 34.23 -41.07
CA VAL A 147 -11.32 33.90 -42.38
C VAL A 147 -12.27 34.40 -43.44
N ARG A 148 -11.76 35.10 -44.46
CA ARG A 148 -12.58 35.57 -45.57
C ARG A 148 -13.03 34.38 -46.42
N GLN A 149 -14.25 34.44 -46.98
CA GLN A 149 -14.79 33.32 -47.73
C GLN A 149 -13.98 33.02 -48.99
N SER A 150 -13.59 34.03 -49.77
CA SER A 150 -12.74 33.84 -50.96
C SER A 150 -11.41 33.15 -50.67
N VAL A 151 -10.75 33.52 -49.57
CA VAL A 151 -9.46 32.96 -49.15
C VAL A 151 -9.63 31.49 -48.74
N LEU A 152 -10.71 31.14 -48.04
CA LEU A 152 -10.99 29.75 -47.69
C LEU A 152 -11.31 28.91 -48.92
N ASP A 153 -12.15 29.42 -49.82
CA ASP A 153 -12.56 28.68 -51.02
C ASP A 153 -11.35 28.48 -51.95
N HIS A 154 -10.51 29.51 -52.16
CA HIS A 154 -9.26 29.40 -52.92
C HIS A 154 -8.26 28.41 -52.29
N TYR A 155 -8.08 28.46 -50.97
CA TYR A 155 -7.23 27.49 -50.25
C TYR A 155 -7.71 26.05 -50.46
N LEU A 156 -9.03 25.82 -50.48
CA LEU A 156 -9.63 24.51 -50.71
C LEU A 156 -9.55 24.06 -52.18
N GLU A 157 -9.56 24.98 -53.14
CA GLU A 157 -9.33 24.66 -54.56
C GLU A 157 -7.89 24.21 -54.81
N GLN A 158 -6.92 24.88 -54.16
CA GLN A 158 -5.50 24.57 -54.34
C GLN A 158 -5.04 23.33 -53.57
N HIS A 159 -5.45 23.18 -52.31
CA HIS A 159 -5.01 22.08 -51.44
C HIS A 159 -6.03 20.95 -51.32
N GLY A 160 -7.19 21.09 -51.96
CA GLY A 160 -8.34 20.20 -51.79
C GLY A 160 -9.05 20.40 -50.44
N LYS A 161 -10.21 19.76 -50.27
CA LYS A 161 -10.72 19.50 -48.92
C LYS A 161 -9.66 18.67 -48.19
N PRO A 162 -9.34 18.94 -46.91
CA PRO A 162 -8.40 18.12 -46.15
C PRO A 162 -8.87 16.67 -46.18
N THR A 163 -8.27 15.88 -47.06
CA THR A 163 -8.55 14.46 -47.20
C THR A 163 -8.06 13.77 -45.94
N ALA A 164 -8.63 12.59 -45.67
CA ALA A 164 -8.26 11.74 -44.55
C ALA A 164 -6.74 11.48 -44.45
N GLU A 165 -5.96 11.76 -45.49
CA GLU A 165 -4.50 11.64 -45.55
C GLU A 165 -3.74 12.76 -44.83
N VAL A 166 -4.21 14.01 -44.89
CA VAL A 166 -3.62 15.12 -44.10
C VAL A 166 -3.97 14.97 -42.61
N LEU A 167 -5.10 14.31 -42.33
CA LEU A 167 -5.51 13.87 -40.98
C LEU A 167 -4.66 12.70 -40.42
N LYS A 168 -3.89 11.99 -41.27
CA LYS A 168 -3.10 10.79 -40.91
C LYS A 168 -1.66 11.06 -40.49
N LEU A 169 -1.17 12.31 -40.53
CA LEU A 169 0.20 12.67 -40.09
C LEU A 169 0.49 12.43 -38.58
N GLY A 170 -0.49 11.91 -37.83
CA GLY A 170 -0.36 11.48 -36.44
C GLY A 170 -0.64 9.99 -36.16
N GLN A 171 -1.00 9.17 -37.15
CA GLN A 171 -1.21 7.72 -36.94
C GLN A 171 -0.09 6.91 -37.60
N PHE A 172 0.35 5.87 -36.91
CA PHE A 172 1.29 4.89 -37.42
C PHE A 172 0.67 4.18 -38.62
N ASP A 173 1.45 3.99 -39.68
CA ASP A 173 1.08 3.05 -40.75
C ASP A 173 0.85 1.65 -40.13
N PRO A 174 -0.16 0.86 -40.56
CA PRO A 174 -0.43 -0.46 -39.98
C PRO A 174 0.79 -1.39 -39.95
N GLN A 175 1.63 -1.35 -40.99
CA GLN A 175 2.85 -2.17 -41.03
C GLN A 175 3.92 -1.60 -40.10
N GLU A 176 4.08 -0.27 -40.04
CA GLU A 176 4.97 0.40 -39.08
C GLU A 176 4.57 0.10 -37.63
N ARG A 177 3.26 0.15 -37.31
CA ARG A 177 2.69 -0.17 -36.00
C ARG A 177 3.06 -1.59 -35.59
N GLU A 178 2.82 -2.57 -36.45
CA GLU A 178 3.10 -3.97 -36.13
C GLU A 178 4.59 -4.21 -35.92
N ARG A 179 5.46 -3.58 -36.73
CA ARG A 179 6.91 -3.64 -36.57
C ARG A 179 7.37 -3.03 -35.24
N ILE A 180 6.82 -1.89 -34.85
CA ILE A 180 7.15 -1.25 -33.57
C ILE A 180 6.74 -2.16 -32.41
N LEU A 181 5.52 -2.71 -32.43
CA LEU A 181 5.02 -3.60 -31.38
C LEU A 181 5.85 -4.90 -31.29
N ARG A 182 6.23 -5.49 -32.43
CA ARG A 182 7.07 -6.68 -32.48
C ARG A 182 8.45 -6.43 -31.86
N TRP A 183 9.09 -5.31 -32.21
CA TRP A 183 10.37 -4.93 -31.63
C TRP A 183 10.26 -4.60 -30.14
N ALA A 184 9.18 -3.92 -29.73
CA ALA A 184 8.90 -3.66 -28.32
C ALA A 184 8.78 -4.96 -27.52
N ARG A 185 8.07 -5.98 -28.03
CA ARG A 185 7.99 -7.32 -27.41
C ARG A 185 9.36 -7.98 -27.30
N CYS A 186 10.15 -7.98 -28.36
CA CYS A 186 11.50 -8.59 -28.32
C CYS A 186 12.40 -7.91 -27.28
N MET A 187 12.37 -6.58 -27.20
CA MET A 187 13.17 -5.85 -26.20
C MET A 187 12.63 -6.03 -24.78
N ALA A 188 11.31 -6.06 -24.60
CA ALA A 188 10.67 -6.27 -23.30
C ALA A 188 10.93 -7.68 -22.74
N ARG A 189 11.10 -8.70 -23.60
CA ARG A 189 11.48 -10.06 -23.15
C ARG A 189 12.87 -10.11 -22.48
N VAL A 190 13.80 -9.25 -22.91
CA VAL A 190 15.18 -9.26 -22.40
C VAL A 190 15.34 -8.35 -21.18
N ALA A 191 14.64 -7.21 -21.16
CA ALA A 191 14.74 -6.22 -20.07
C ALA A 191 13.39 -5.50 -19.85
N PRO A 192 12.38 -6.16 -19.25
CA PRO A 192 11.03 -5.62 -19.09
C PRO A 192 10.98 -4.37 -18.18
N ASP A 193 11.91 -4.28 -17.25
CA ASP A 193 12.14 -3.21 -16.27
C ASP A 193 12.72 -1.92 -16.88
N ARG A 194 13.24 -1.98 -18.11
CA ARG A 194 13.86 -0.85 -18.82
C ARG A 194 12.98 -0.22 -19.90
N ALA A 195 11.67 -0.15 -19.66
CA ALA A 195 10.70 0.39 -20.63
C ALA A 195 11.09 1.77 -21.21
N GLU A 196 11.61 2.68 -20.39
CA GLU A 196 12.00 4.02 -20.84
C GLU A 196 13.22 4.04 -21.78
N GLU A 197 14.14 3.09 -21.60
CA GLU A 197 15.27 2.89 -22.52
C GLU A 197 14.76 2.29 -23.85
N ILE A 198 13.83 1.34 -23.76
CA ILE A 198 13.19 0.71 -24.92
C ILE A 198 12.42 1.74 -25.74
N PHE A 199 11.62 2.61 -25.11
CA PHE A 199 10.92 3.69 -25.82
C PHE A 199 11.86 4.65 -26.52
N ARG A 200 12.98 5.02 -25.90
CA ARG A 200 14.00 5.88 -26.53
C ARG A 200 14.69 5.20 -27.70
N ARG A 201 15.02 3.91 -27.59
CA ARG A 201 15.62 3.13 -28.69
C ARG A 201 14.66 2.99 -29.87
N LEU A 202 13.39 2.67 -29.61
CA LEU A 202 12.35 2.61 -30.64
C LEU A 202 12.12 3.98 -31.30
N ALA A 203 12.02 5.05 -30.51
CA ALA A 203 11.87 6.41 -31.02
C ALA A 203 13.00 6.80 -31.99
N ARG A 204 14.26 6.52 -31.62
CA ARG A 204 15.43 6.76 -32.48
C ARG A 204 15.39 5.91 -33.74
N ARG A 205 15.05 4.62 -33.63
CA ARG A 205 15.05 3.68 -34.76
C ARG A 205 13.98 3.99 -35.81
N PHE A 206 12.80 4.43 -35.38
CA PHE A 206 11.67 4.71 -36.26
C PHE A 206 11.50 6.21 -36.57
N GLY A 207 12.42 7.07 -36.10
CA GLY A 207 12.35 8.52 -36.35
C GLY A 207 11.11 9.19 -35.73
N ARG A 208 10.57 8.64 -34.64
CA ARG A 208 9.34 9.13 -33.98
C ARG A 208 9.65 9.79 -32.64
N ARG A 209 8.73 10.62 -32.16
CA ARG A 209 8.81 11.17 -30.79
C ARG A 209 8.60 10.04 -29.77
N VAL A 210 9.34 10.05 -28.66
CA VAL A 210 9.19 9.06 -27.57
C VAL A 210 7.76 8.95 -27.07
N GLN A 211 7.04 10.08 -26.97
CA GLN A 211 5.63 10.11 -26.57
C GLN A 211 4.70 9.40 -27.55
N ALA A 212 4.99 9.40 -28.85
CA ALA A 212 4.19 8.71 -29.86
C ALA A 212 4.34 7.19 -29.73
N ILE A 213 5.57 6.69 -29.53
CA ILE A 213 5.85 5.27 -29.27
C ILE A 213 5.18 4.81 -27.98
N ARG A 214 5.31 5.61 -26.90
CA ARG A 214 4.66 5.31 -25.60
C ARG A 214 3.14 5.24 -25.74
N ALA A 215 2.53 6.19 -26.45
CA ALA A 215 1.09 6.19 -26.68
C ALA A 215 0.62 4.96 -27.50
N LEU A 216 1.40 4.54 -28.50
CA LEU A 216 1.10 3.34 -29.30
C LEU A 216 1.12 2.07 -28.46
N ILE A 217 2.18 1.88 -27.67
CA ILE A 217 2.36 0.69 -26.83
C ILE A 217 1.30 0.66 -25.73
N ARG A 218 1.04 1.81 -25.09
CA ARG A 218 -0.06 1.94 -24.13
C ARG A 218 -1.42 1.56 -24.73
N ALA A 219 -1.75 2.08 -25.90
CA ALA A 219 -3.01 1.75 -26.57
C ALA A 219 -3.11 0.26 -26.96
N HIS A 220 -1.99 -0.39 -27.28
CA HIS A 220 -1.96 -1.83 -27.52
C HIS A 220 -2.17 -2.63 -26.24
N ASP A 221 -1.46 -2.27 -25.16
CA ASP A 221 -1.52 -2.96 -23.86
C ASP A 221 -2.88 -2.79 -23.18
N GLU A 222 -3.53 -1.62 -23.33
CA GLU A 222 -4.91 -1.38 -22.86
C GLU A 222 -5.94 -2.16 -23.68
N ALA A 223 -5.74 -2.32 -24.99
CA ALA A 223 -6.65 -3.06 -25.87
C ALA A 223 -6.50 -4.58 -25.78
N HIS A 224 -5.33 -5.08 -25.37
CA HIS A 224 -5.03 -6.51 -25.28
C HIS A 224 -4.33 -6.83 -23.94
N PRO A 225 -5.06 -6.87 -22.81
CA PRO A 225 -4.48 -7.11 -21.49
C PRO A 225 -3.69 -8.42 -21.39
N ASP A 226 -4.16 -9.48 -22.05
CA ASP A 226 -3.53 -10.81 -22.04
C ASP A 226 -2.23 -10.88 -22.88
N GLN A 227 -2.01 -9.89 -23.75
CA GLN A 227 -0.83 -9.78 -24.62
C GLN A 227 -0.06 -8.48 -24.37
N ALA A 228 -0.21 -7.89 -23.19
CA ALA A 228 0.44 -6.63 -22.85
C ALA A 228 1.97 -6.78 -22.93
N ILE A 229 2.61 -5.86 -23.64
CA ILE A 229 4.06 -5.80 -23.81
C ILE A 229 4.72 -5.39 -22.49
N PHE A 230 4.08 -4.46 -21.75
CA PHE A 230 4.52 -4.05 -20.42
C PHE A 230 3.35 -4.11 -19.41
N PRO A 231 3.01 -5.30 -18.87
CA PRO A 231 1.85 -5.50 -17.99
C PRO A 231 1.84 -4.57 -16.77
N GLY A 232 3.00 -4.35 -16.14
CA GLY A 232 3.15 -3.50 -14.96
C GLY A 232 3.28 -2.00 -15.25
N LEU A 233 3.42 -1.58 -16.51
CA LEU A 233 3.75 -0.19 -16.87
C LEU A 233 2.54 0.68 -17.17
N HIS A 234 1.40 0.10 -17.55
CA HIS A 234 0.22 0.87 -17.94
C HIS A 234 -1.06 0.45 -17.20
N GLY A 235 -1.07 -0.72 -16.54
CA GLY A 235 -2.17 -1.19 -15.72
C GLY A 235 -2.22 -0.62 -14.29
N PRO A 236 -3.33 -0.86 -13.57
CA PRO A 236 -3.40 -0.64 -12.12
C PRO A 236 -2.27 -1.43 -11.44
N LEU A 237 -1.61 -0.79 -10.47
CA LEU A 237 -0.58 -1.47 -9.69
C LEU A 237 -1.24 -2.60 -8.90
N ASP A 238 -0.64 -3.79 -8.96
CA ASP A 238 -1.05 -4.93 -8.15
C ASP A 238 -0.87 -4.63 -6.65
N GLU A 239 -1.63 -5.31 -5.81
CA GLU A 239 -1.60 -5.13 -4.35
C GLU A 239 -0.22 -5.39 -3.74
N HIS A 240 0.54 -6.36 -4.27
CA HIS A 240 1.91 -6.58 -3.84
C HIS A 240 2.79 -5.36 -4.13
N ALA A 241 2.66 -4.78 -5.33
CA ALA A 241 3.40 -3.57 -5.72
C ALA A 241 2.99 -2.36 -4.86
N LYS A 242 1.70 -2.20 -4.56
CA LYS A 242 1.21 -1.12 -3.68
C LYS A 242 1.79 -1.23 -2.27
N ARG A 243 1.82 -2.44 -1.69
CA ARG A 243 2.43 -2.70 -0.38
C ARG A 243 3.92 -2.41 -0.39
N ALA A 244 4.64 -2.86 -1.42
CA ALA A 244 6.07 -2.57 -1.57
C ALA A 244 6.36 -1.07 -1.65
N ILE A 245 5.57 -0.30 -2.42
CA ILE A 245 5.66 1.17 -2.49
C ILE A 245 5.48 1.79 -1.10
N TYR A 246 4.49 1.32 -0.34
CA TYR A 246 4.23 1.82 1.01
C TYR A 246 5.37 1.50 1.99
N THR A 247 5.86 0.26 2.00
CA THR A 247 7.00 -0.15 2.85
C THR A 247 8.25 0.67 2.54
N SER A 248 8.59 0.82 1.25
CA SER A 248 9.72 1.64 0.81
C SER A 248 9.56 3.12 1.21
N TYR A 249 8.35 3.67 1.18
CA TYR A 249 8.08 5.02 1.66
C TYR A 249 8.29 5.14 3.18
N THR A 250 7.80 4.17 3.97
CA THR A 250 8.02 4.16 5.44
C THR A 250 9.49 4.01 5.84
N GLN A 251 10.32 3.44 4.97
CA GLN A 251 11.78 3.36 5.13
C GLN A 251 12.51 4.67 4.73
N GLY A 252 11.79 5.71 4.32
CA GLY A 252 12.35 7.02 3.99
C GLY A 252 12.67 7.26 2.51
N ILE A 253 12.24 6.38 1.60
CA ILE A 253 12.42 6.61 0.16
C ILE A 253 11.43 7.69 -0.31
N SER A 254 11.95 8.72 -0.98
CA SER A 254 11.12 9.84 -1.45
C SER A 254 10.14 9.44 -2.55
N ILE A 255 9.01 10.14 -2.62
CA ILE A 255 7.96 9.92 -3.62
C ILE A 255 8.51 10.05 -5.05
N ASP A 256 9.44 10.99 -5.29
CA ASP A 256 10.03 11.19 -6.62
C ASP A 256 10.93 10.02 -7.05
N ARG A 257 11.62 9.35 -6.10
CA ARG A 257 12.38 8.13 -6.37
C ARG A 257 11.45 6.95 -6.64
N LEU A 258 10.39 6.80 -5.85
CA LEU A 258 9.36 5.77 -6.06
C LEU A 258 8.64 5.94 -7.41
N ALA A 259 8.30 7.17 -7.77
CA ALA A 259 7.70 7.50 -9.06
C ALA A 259 8.59 7.08 -10.24
N LYS A 260 9.91 7.29 -10.13
CA LYS A 260 10.88 6.82 -11.13
C LYS A 260 11.03 5.30 -11.14
N ALA A 261 11.14 4.66 -9.98
CA ALA A 261 11.35 3.22 -9.86
C ALA A 261 10.17 2.40 -10.43
N TYR A 262 8.94 2.86 -10.18
CA TYR A 262 7.71 2.19 -10.64
C TYR A 262 7.19 2.76 -11.97
N HIS A 263 7.90 3.71 -12.60
CA HIS A 263 7.48 4.38 -13.84
C HIS A 263 6.04 4.93 -13.76
N ARG A 264 5.75 5.64 -12.68
CA ARG A 264 4.43 6.23 -12.38
C ARG A 264 4.55 7.71 -12.09
N THR A 265 3.44 8.43 -12.21
CA THR A 265 3.40 9.84 -11.82
C THR A 265 3.47 9.97 -10.30
N ARG A 266 4.01 11.10 -9.82
CA ARG A 266 3.98 11.47 -8.40
C ARG A 266 2.58 11.37 -7.80
N THR A 267 1.57 11.81 -8.54
CA THR A 267 0.15 11.75 -8.14
C THR A 267 -0.36 10.33 -7.99
N THR A 268 0.08 9.40 -8.84
CA THR A 268 -0.32 7.99 -8.74
C THR A 268 0.30 7.33 -7.53
N ILE A 269 1.60 7.58 -7.28
CA ILE A 269 2.28 7.09 -6.08
C ILE A 269 1.62 7.66 -4.83
N GLN A 270 1.33 8.96 -4.78
CA GLN A 270 0.64 9.57 -3.64
C GLN A 270 -0.73 8.92 -3.38
N ARG A 271 -1.50 8.64 -4.44
CA ARG A 271 -2.80 7.96 -4.31
C ARG A 271 -2.64 6.55 -3.73
N VAL A 272 -1.64 5.80 -4.21
CA VAL A 272 -1.34 4.46 -3.68
C VAL A 272 -0.92 4.52 -2.22
N LEU A 273 -0.08 5.49 -1.84
CA LEU A 273 0.32 5.69 -0.45
C LEU A 273 -0.88 6.02 0.43
N ASN A 274 -1.75 6.95 0.02
CA ASN A 274 -2.96 7.27 0.75
C ASN A 274 -3.91 6.07 0.86
N GLU A 275 -4.05 5.29 -0.20
CA GLU A 275 -4.87 4.06 -0.21
C GLU A 275 -4.35 3.04 0.80
N GLN A 276 -3.04 2.79 0.84
CA GLN A 276 -2.44 1.87 1.82
C GLN A 276 -2.48 2.43 3.25
N ARG A 277 -2.28 3.73 3.44
CA ARG A 277 -2.48 4.43 4.73
C ARG A 277 -3.90 4.24 5.24
N ALA A 278 -4.89 4.56 4.41
CA ALA A 278 -6.31 4.44 4.76
C ALA A 278 -6.67 3.01 5.16
N ARG A 279 -6.28 2.01 4.37
CA ARG A 279 -6.52 0.60 4.73
C ARG A 279 -5.88 0.20 6.05
N THR A 280 -4.68 0.69 6.33
CA THR A 280 -3.98 0.40 7.58
C THR A 280 -4.73 1.01 8.76
N LEU A 281 -5.15 2.27 8.66
CA LEU A 281 -5.89 2.97 9.72
C LEU A 281 -7.28 2.35 9.95
N LEU A 282 -8.01 2.06 8.88
CA LEU A 282 -9.38 1.52 8.93
C LEU A 282 -9.44 0.04 9.32
N SER A 283 -8.32 -0.70 9.22
CA SER A 283 -8.28 -2.10 9.68
C SER A 283 -8.34 -2.24 11.20
N ARG A 284 -8.07 -1.16 11.95
CA ARG A 284 -8.10 -1.15 13.41
C ARG A 284 -9.45 -0.60 13.87
N PRO A 285 -10.28 -1.38 14.60
CA PRO A 285 -11.54 -0.87 15.13
C PRO A 285 -11.28 0.27 16.13
N ILE A 286 -12.08 1.32 16.03
CA ILE A 286 -11.99 2.50 16.92
C ILE A 286 -13.12 2.40 17.94
N ASP A 287 -12.86 1.66 19.03
CA ASP A 287 -13.82 1.47 20.11
C ASP A 287 -13.80 2.65 21.10
N TYR A 288 -14.98 3.18 21.44
CA TYR A 288 -15.18 4.25 22.40
C TYR A 288 -16.47 4.05 23.22
N ILE A 289 -16.54 4.70 24.38
CA ILE A 289 -17.75 4.74 25.21
C ILE A 289 -18.61 5.94 24.76
N PRO A 290 -19.83 5.73 24.25
CA PRO A 290 -20.67 6.80 23.74
C PRO A 290 -21.18 7.72 24.85
N SER A 291 -21.35 8.99 24.52
CA SER A 291 -21.98 9.98 25.40
C SER A 291 -22.89 10.90 24.56
N PRO A 292 -24.09 11.26 25.06
CA PRO A 292 -25.00 12.18 24.35
C PRO A 292 -24.35 13.54 24.04
N GLU A 293 -23.40 13.99 24.87
CA GLU A 293 -22.71 15.28 24.68
C GLU A 293 -21.81 15.32 23.45
N PHE A 294 -21.42 14.17 22.89
CA PHE A 294 -20.46 14.10 21.78
C PHE A 294 -21.05 14.59 20.46
N GLU A 295 -22.38 14.58 20.32
CA GLU A 295 -23.06 15.05 19.12
C GLU A 295 -23.26 16.57 19.09
N ASP A 296 -23.11 17.27 20.22
CA ASP A 296 -23.25 18.72 20.31
C ASP A 296 -21.92 19.44 19.98
N PRO A 297 -21.83 20.17 18.85
CA PRO A 297 -20.60 20.89 18.47
C PRO A 297 -20.22 21.99 19.47
N LYS A 298 -21.17 22.53 20.25
CA LYS A 298 -20.88 23.61 21.22
C LYS A 298 -20.05 23.10 22.40
N ARG A 299 -20.13 21.80 22.70
CA ARG A 299 -19.39 21.17 23.80
C ARG A 299 -17.97 20.75 23.41
N GLU A 300 -17.62 20.76 22.12
CA GLU A 300 -16.29 20.35 21.63
C GLU A 300 -15.16 21.14 22.32
N ALA A 301 -15.29 22.46 22.39
CA ALA A 301 -14.27 23.33 23.01
C ALA A 301 -14.09 23.04 24.50
N GLU A 302 -15.17 22.68 25.20
CA GLU A 302 -15.15 22.32 26.62
C GLU A 302 -14.51 20.94 26.84
N ILE A 303 -14.84 19.96 26.00
CA ILE A 303 -14.30 18.59 26.08
C ILE A 303 -12.80 18.55 25.78
N LEU A 304 -12.36 19.31 24.78
CA LEU A 304 -10.97 19.36 24.35
C LEU A 304 -10.10 20.34 25.16
N ALA A 305 -10.70 21.07 26.11
CA ALA A 305 -9.98 21.98 26.99
C ALA A 305 -8.87 21.26 27.78
N PRO A 306 -7.85 21.99 28.26
CA PRO A 306 -6.88 21.47 29.21
C PRO A 306 -7.59 20.88 30.43
N MET A 307 -7.01 19.83 31.01
CA MET A 307 -7.59 19.21 32.20
C MET A 307 -7.68 20.19 33.38
N PRO A 308 -8.68 20.05 34.26
CA PRO A 308 -8.79 20.87 35.47
C PRO A 308 -7.50 20.79 36.32
N GLY A 309 -6.93 21.94 36.65
CA GLY A 309 -5.68 22.02 37.40
C GLY A 309 -4.46 21.48 36.65
N ALA A 310 -4.41 21.62 35.32
CA ALA A 310 -3.28 21.16 34.49
C ALA A 310 -1.93 21.71 34.96
N GLU A 311 -1.84 23.01 35.27
CA GLU A 311 -0.60 23.65 35.73
C GLU A 311 -0.10 23.07 37.05
N GLU A 312 -1.01 22.87 38.03
CA GLU A 312 -0.69 22.23 39.30
C GLU A 312 -0.18 20.78 39.09
N TYR A 313 -0.83 20.04 38.18
CA TYR A 313 -0.44 18.67 37.85
C TYR A 313 0.94 18.61 37.20
N GLU A 314 1.23 19.50 36.25
CA GLU A 314 2.53 19.57 35.58
C GLU A 314 3.66 19.98 36.54
N ALA A 315 3.38 20.90 37.47
CA ALA A 315 4.32 21.26 38.53
C ALA A 315 4.60 20.06 39.45
N ALA A 316 3.57 19.32 39.86
CA ALA A 316 3.72 18.10 40.66
C ALA A 316 4.50 17.01 39.91
N ARG A 317 4.21 16.81 38.62
CA ARG A 317 4.92 15.86 37.74
C ARG A 317 6.40 16.21 37.62
N SER A 318 6.71 17.48 37.38
CA SER A 318 8.08 17.99 37.30
C SER A 318 8.86 17.76 38.60
N LYS A 319 8.21 17.96 39.76
CA LYS A 319 8.81 17.70 41.08
C LYS A 319 9.07 16.20 41.29
N MET A 320 8.14 15.33 40.91
CA MET A 320 8.28 13.89 41.05
C MET A 320 9.35 13.31 40.11
N GLN A 321 9.46 13.79 38.88
CA GLN A 321 10.51 13.39 37.94
C GLN A 321 11.92 13.74 38.43
N ARG A 322 12.08 14.86 39.15
CA ARG A 322 13.37 15.24 39.76
C ARG A 322 13.72 14.41 41.00
N ASN A 323 12.71 13.84 41.67
CA ASN A 323 12.84 13.17 42.96
C ASN A 323 12.51 11.67 42.89
N VAL A 324 12.95 10.99 41.83
CA VAL A 324 12.82 9.52 41.73
C VAL A 324 13.87 8.86 42.65
N PRO A 325 13.47 7.94 43.55
CA PRO A 325 14.42 7.22 44.40
C PRO A 325 15.43 6.43 43.55
N ARG A 326 16.73 6.53 43.89
CA ARG A 326 17.82 5.93 43.09
C ARG A 326 17.92 4.40 43.23
N ASP A 327 17.35 3.85 44.30
CA ASP A 327 17.46 2.42 44.64
C ASP A 327 16.32 1.56 44.06
N LEU A 328 15.45 2.15 43.22
CA LEU A 328 14.33 1.44 42.61
C LEU A 328 14.76 0.68 41.34
N PRO A 329 14.26 -0.55 41.12
CA PRO A 329 14.39 -1.23 39.84
C PRO A 329 13.90 -0.34 38.68
N PRO A 330 14.57 -0.34 37.51
CA PRO A 330 14.24 0.52 36.37
C PRO A 330 12.77 0.42 35.93
N GLU A 331 12.17 -0.76 36.06
CA GLU A 331 10.78 -1.04 35.69
C GLU A 331 9.80 -0.26 36.57
N LEU A 332 10.16 -0.08 37.85
CA LEU A 332 9.33 0.62 38.85
C LEU A 332 9.62 2.11 38.93
N ALA A 333 10.80 2.57 38.46
CA ALA A 333 11.15 3.98 38.44
C ALA A 333 10.12 4.82 37.65
N SER A 334 9.57 4.28 36.57
CA SER A 334 8.52 4.91 35.75
C SER A 334 7.24 5.22 36.54
N LEU A 335 6.92 4.41 37.56
CA LEU A 335 5.73 4.55 38.41
C LEU A 335 5.75 5.79 39.28
N TYR A 336 6.94 6.26 39.63
CA TYR A 336 7.14 7.39 40.55
C TYR A 336 7.28 8.72 39.81
N GLN A 337 7.16 8.74 38.49
CA GLN A 337 7.30 9.95 37.67
C GLN A 337 5.95 10.64 37.38
N VAL A 338 4.82 9.95 37.63
CA VAL A 338 3.48 10.42 37.28
C VAL A 338 2.65 10.63 38.54
N PRO A 339 2.10 11.85 38.77
CA PRO A 339 1.23 12.11 39.91
C PRO A 339 -0.15 11.46 39.74
N LEU A 340 -0.79 11.16 40.88
CA LEU A 340 -2.13 10.60 40.92
C LEU A 340 -3.18 11.61 40.46
N LEU A 341 -4.19 11.14 39.74
CA LEU A 341 -5.26 11.98 39.22
C LEU A 341 -6.35 12.22 40.28
N LYS A 342 -6.87 13.46 40.33
CA LYS A 342 -8.09 13.80 41.08
C LYS A 342 -9.33 13.26 40.35
N PRO A 343 -10.47 13.02 41.03
CA PRO A 343 -11.69 12.50 40.38
C PRO A 343 -12.20 13.33 39.20
N GLU A 344 -12.11 14.66 39.30
CA GLU A 344 -12.49 15.58 38.21
C GLU A 344 -11.56 15.46 37.00
N GLN A 345 -10.26 15.29 37.25
CA GLN A 345 -9.25 15.09 36.20
C GLN A 345 -9.46 13.74 35.50
N GLU A 346 -9.72 12.67 36.25
CA GLU A 346 -10.05 11.35 35.68
C GLU A 346 -11.27 11.46 34.76
N ARG A 347 -12.36 12.05 35.23
CA ARG A 347 -13.59 12.24 34.45
C ARG A 347 -13.32 13.03 33.16
N HIS A 348 -12.57 14.13 33.26
CA HIS A 348 -12.21 14.96 32.11
C HIS A 348 -11.39 14.18 31.07
N LEU A 349 -10.36 13.46 31.49
CA LEU A 349 -9.49 12.70 30.59
C LEU A 349 -10.25 11.54 29.91
N PHE A 350 -11.09 10.80 30.64
CA PHE A 350 -11.94 9.76 30.03
C PHE A 350 -12.94 10.35 29.03
N ARG A 351 -13.55 11.51 29.35
CA ARG A 351 -14.43 12.25 28.43
C ARG A 351 -13.67 12.67 27.17
N GLN A 352 -12.51 13.29 27.32
CA GLN A 352 -11.65 13.75 26.22
C GLN A 352 -11.18 12.60 25.32
N MET A 353 -10.68 11.50 25.90
CA MET A 353 -10.22 10.32 25.15
C MET A 353 -11.36 9.73 24.30
N ASN A 354 -12.54 9.53 24.90
CA ASN A 354 -13.68 8.94 24.21
C ASN A 354 -14.24 9.87 23.13
N TYR A 355 -14.23 11.19 23.34
CA TYR A 355 -14.63 12.16 22.33
C TYR A 355 -13.68 12.20 21.12
N LEU A 356 -12.36 12.17 21.36
CA LEU A 356 -11.37 12.09 20.28
C LEU A 356 -11.55 10.81 19.44
N LYS A 357 -11.79 9.67 20.10
CA LYS A 357 -12.09 8.41 19.43
C LYS A 357 -13.43 8.45 18.68
N PHE A 358 -14.47 9.07 19.24
CA PHE A 358 -15.74 9.28 18.55
C PHE A 358 -15.56 10.09 17.26
N LYS A 359 -14.82 11.20 17.32
CA LYS A 359 -14.52 12.03 16.14
C LYS A 359 -13.71 11.25 15.11
N ALA A 360 -12.72 10.47 15.55
CA ALA A 360 -11.95 9.58 14.69
C ALA A 360 -12.83 8.49 14.03
N ALA A 361 -13.75 7.89 14.77
CA ALA A 361 -14.69 6.88 14.25
C ALA A 361 -15.64 7.48 13.20
N ARG A 362 -16.22 8.66 13.45
CA ARG A 362 -17.07 9.39 12.49
C ARG A 362 -16.31 9.80 11.23
N LEU A 363 -15.04 10.18 11.37
CA LEU A 363 -14.19 10.48 10.21
C LEU A 363 -13.85 9.21 9.42
N ALA A 364 -13.53 8.12 10.11
CA ALA A 364 -13.24 6.81 9.51
C ALA A 364 -14.42 6.26 8.69
N GLU A 365 -15.67 6.40 9.18
CA GLU A 365 -16.89 6.01 8.46
C GLU A 365 -17.04 6.69 7.09
N ARG A 366 -16.49 7.90 6.93
CA ARG A 366 -16.61 8.71 5.71
C ARG A 366 -15.49 8.48 4.69
N ILE A 367 -14.39 7.85 5.10
CA ILE A 367 -13.20 7.66 4.26
C ILE A 367 -13.36 6.40 3.40
N ASP A 368 -13.45 6.58 2.09
CA ASP A 368 -13.26 5.48 1.12
C ASP A 368 -11.76 5.25 0.92
N PRO A 369 -11.21 4.05 1.23
CA PRO A 369 -9.79 3.77 1.08
C PRO A 369 -9.25 4.07 -0.32
N THR A 370 -10.06 3.91 -1.36
CA THR A 370 -9.61 4.09 -2.76
C THR A 370 -9.50 5.57 -3.16
N LYS A 371 -10.20 6.45 -2.45
CA LYS A 371 -10.31 7.90 -2.73
C LYS A 371 -9.84 8.79 -1.58
N ALA A 372 -9.16 8.20 -0.60
CA ALA A 372 -8.72 8.89 0.61
C ALA A 372 -7.81 10.08 0.31
N LYS A 373 -8.13 11.24 0.89
CA LYS A 373 -7.32 12.46 0.78
C LYS A 373 -6.28 12.50 1.88
N THR A 374 -5.13 13.13 1.59
CA THR A 374 -4.04 13.26 2.55
C THR A 374 -4.49 14.00 3.82
N ALA A 375 -5.22 15.12 3.67
CA ALA A 375 -5.70 15.91 4.80
C ALA A 375 -6.65 15.13 5.74
N GLU A 376 -7.55 14.32 5.19
CA GLU A 376 -8.49 13.50 5.99
C GLU A 376 -7.74 12.41 6.77
N LEU A 377 -6.69 11.82 6.17
CA LEU A 377 -5.86 10.82 6.84
C LEU A 377 -4.96 11.42 7.92
N ASP A 378 -4.39 12.60 7.66
CA ASP A 378 -3.57 13.32 8.63
C ASP A 378 -4.41 13.77 9.85
N GLU A 379 -5.66 14.22 9.62
CA GLU A 379 -6.61 14.53 10.70
C GLU A 379 -6.98 13.28 11.51
N LEU A 380 -7.26 12.15 10.84
CA LEU A 380 -7.57 10.89 11.51
C LEU A 380 -6.39 10.41 12.40
N GLU A 381 -5.17 10.48 11.87
CA GLU A 381 -3.95 10.12 12.61
C GLU A 381 -3.72 11.06 13.81
N ASP A 382 -3.95 12.38 13.67
CA ASP A 382 -3.83 13.32 14.79
C ASP A 382 -4.84 13.02 15.90
N LEU A 383 -6.11 12.78 15.55
CA LEU A 383 -7.16 12.42 16.51
C LEU A 383 -6.81 11.15 17.28
N LEU A 384 -6.36 10.11 16.57
CA LEU A 384 -5.94 8.85 17.19
C LEU A 384 -4.69 9.03 18.05
N LYS A 385 -3.71 9.83 17.61
CA LYS A 385 -2.49 10.12 18.37
C LYS A 385 -2.81 10.87 19.66
N ARG A 386 -3.70 11.87 19.62
CA ARG A 386 -4.15 12.60 20.80
C ARG A 386 -4.93 11.70 21.75
N ALA A 387 -5.82 10.85 21.24
CA ALA A 387 -6.54 9.87 22.06
C ALA A 387 -5.58 8.88 22.73
N GLN A 388 -4.55 8.43 22.01
CA GLN A 388 -3.51 7.56 22.52
C GLN A 388 -2.68 8.23 23.63
N ALA A 389 -2.33 9.52 23.47
CA ALA A 389 -1.62 10.26 24.52
C ALA A 389 -2.43 10.37 25.82
N VAL A 390 -3.74 10.64 25.72
CA VAL A 390 -4.63 10.66 26.89
C VAL A 390 -4.76 9.28 27.53
N ARG A 391 -4.88 8.22 26.71
CA ARG A 391 -4.91 6.83 27.17
C ARG A 391 -3.63 6.46 27.93
N GLU A 392 -2.45 6.80 27.40
CA GLU A 392 -1.16 6.55 28.04
C GLU A 392 -1.04 7.27 29.38
N LEU A 393 -1.54 8.51 29.48
CA LEU A 393 -1.61 9.25 30.73
C LEU A 393 -2.50 8.52 31.76
N LEU A 394 -3.69 8.08 31.35
CA LEU A 394 -4.61 7.34 32.22
C LEU A 394 -4.01 6.02 32.72
N ILE A 395 -3.30 5.29 31.86
CA ILE A 395 -2.63 4.03 32.23
C ILE A 395 -1.50 4.32 33.22
N THR A 396 -0.58 5.22 32.87
CA THR A 396 0.61 5.51 33.70
C THR A 396 0.25 6.07 35.07
N ALA A 397 -0.75 6.95 35.17
CA ALA A 397 -1.25 7.46 36.44
C ALA A 397 -1.81 6.37 37.37
N ASN A 398 -2.26 5.24 36.80
CA ASN A 398 -2.88 4.14 37.53
C ASN A 398 -1.98 2.90 37.69
N MET A 399 -0.76 2.87 37.14
CA MET A 399 0.12 1.71 37.29
C MET A 399 0.53 1.45 38.76
N ARG A 400 0.58 2.49 39.61
CA ARG A 400 0.81 2.34 41.06
C ARG A 400 -0.27 1.50 41.75
N LEU A 401 -1.52 1.57 41.28
CA LEU A 401 -2.60 0.70 41.76
C LEU A 401 -2.29 -0.77 41.44
N VAL A 402 -1.86 -1.06 40.22
CA VAL A 402 -1.49 -2.42 39.78
C VAL A 402 -0.37 -2.96 40.67
N ALA A 403 0.70 -2.18 40.88
CA ALA A 403 1.81 -2.58 41.75
C ALA A 403 1.34 -2.91 43.17
N SER A 404 0.43 -2.11 43.74
CA SER A 404 -0.11 -2.37 45.09
C SER A 404 -0.94 -3.65 45.19
N ILE A 405 -1.68 -4.00 44.13
CA ILE A 405 -2.48 -5.24 44.07
C ILE A 405 -1.54 -6.42 43.82
N ALA A 406 -0.66 -6.33 42.82
CA ALA A 406 0.30 -7.38 42.46
C ALA A 406 1.19 -7.75 43.65
N LYS A 407 1.71 -6.78 44.41
CA LYS A 407 2.50 -7.02 45.62
C LYS A 407 1.79 -7.94 46.61
N ARG A 408 0.51 -7.68 46.90
CA ARG A 408 -0.29 -8.50 47.84
C ARG A 408 -0.48 -9.95 47.37
N TYR A 409 -0.65 -10.15 46.06
CA TYR A 409 -0.79 -11.49 45.49
C TYR A 409 0.56 -12.22 45.40
N ALA A 410 1.64 -11.50 45.07
CA ALA A 410 2.99 -12.05 45.02
C ALA A 410 3.47 -12.52 46.40
N GLU A 411 3.22 -11.73 47.46
CA GLU A 411 3.49 -12.12 48.86
C GLU A 411 2.76 -13.42 49.25
N ARG A 412 1.60 -13.70 48.65
CA ARG A 412 0.84 -14.94 48.89
C ARG A 412 1.39 -16.14 48.12
N LEU A 413 1.98 -15.91 46.94
CA LEU A 413 2.54 -16.98 46.09
C LEU A 413 3.94 -17.40 46.52
N GLY A 414 4.72 -16.49 47.11
CA GLY A 414 5.95 -16.83 47.83
C GLY A 414 7.15 -17.24 46.98
N TYR A 415 7.07 -17.26 45.64
CA TYR A 415 8.20 -17.59 44.77
C TYR A 415 8.91 -16.34 44.21
N PRO A 416 10.23 -16.42 43.94
CA PRO A 416 10.99 -15.32 43.35
C PRO A 416 10.46 -14.96 41.95
N GLY A 417 10.20 -13.67 41.70
CA GLY A 417 9.74 -13.19 40.38
C GLY A 417 8.22 -13.06 40.23
N ALA A 418 7.41 -13.66 41.12
CA ALA A 418 5.95 -13.61 41.10
C ALA A 418 5.39 -12.18 40.99
N PHE A 419 6.07 -11.20 41.60
CA PHE A 419 5.67 -9.81 41.54
C PHE A 419 5.69 -9.25 40.10
N PHE A 420 6.75 -9.50 39.33
CA PHE A 420 6.90 -8.91 38.00
C PHE A 420 5.97 -9.56 36.96
N GLU A 421 5.70 -10.85 37.11
CA GLU A 421 4.71 -11.59 36.30
C GLU A 421 3.30 -11.02 36.54
N LEU A 422 2.86 -11.00 37.80
CA LEU A 422 1.57 -10.43 38.18
C LEU A 422 1.46 -8.94 37.84
N PHE A 423 2.54 -8.19 38.00
CA PHE A 423 2.55 -6.78 37.63
C PHE A 423 2.35 -6.59 36.11
N SER A 424 3.00 -7.42 35.29
CA SER A 424 2.85 -7.41 33.83
C SER A 424 1.42 -7.80 33.41
N ASP A 425 0.88 -8.88 33.97
CA ASP A 425 -0.49 -9.34 33.76
C ASP A 425 -1.54 -8.32 34.21
N GLY A 426 -1.27 -7.67 35.34
CA GLY A 426 -2.09 -6.62 35.90
C GLY A 426 -2.12 -5.39 35.01
N ASN A 427 -0.99 -5.03 34.40
CA ASN A 427 -0.90 -3.93 33.44
C ASN A 427 -1.74 -4.20 32.18
N VAL A 428 -1.74 -5.43 31.65
CA VAL A 428 -2.62 -5.80 30.52
C VAL A 428 -4.10 -5.64 30.90
N SER A 429 -4.46 -6.00 32.13
CA SER A 429 -5.83 -5.84 32.63
C SER A 429 -6.21 -4.38 32.84
N LEU A 430 -5.29 -3.57 33.35
CA LEU A 430 -5.47 -2.12 33.49
C LEU A 430 -5.70 -1.46 32.13
N ILE A 431 -4.90 -1.80 31.12
CA ILE A 431 -5.03 -1.29 29.75
C ILE A 431 -6.44 -1.55 29.21
N ARG A 432 -6.94 -2.79 29.35
CA ARG A 432 -8.31 -3.16 28.97
C ARG A 432 -9.38 -2.45 29.81
N ALA A 433 -9.11 -2.21 31.09
CA ALA A 433 -10.02 -1.49 31.97
C ALA A 433 -10.16 -0.03 31.55
N VAL A 434 -9.06 0.64 31.17
CA VAL A 434 -9.08 2.02 30.64
C VAL A 434 -9.93 2.11 29.37
N GLU A 435 -9.88 1.12 28.49
CA GLU A 435 -10.69 1.09 27.26
C GLU A 435 -12.20 0.97 27.51
N LYS A 436 -12.58 0.24 28.56
CA LYS A 436 -13.98 -0.14 28.82
C LYS A 436 -14.64 0.65 29.94
N PHE A 437 -13.90 1.53 30.61
CA PHE A 437 -14.41 2.28 31.73
C PHE A 437 -15.40 3.35 31.27
N ASP A 438 -16.58 3.33 31.89
CA ASP A 438 -17.63 4.30 31.65
C ASP A 438 -17.61 5.37 32.75
N TYR A 439 -17.17 6.56 32.36
CA TYR A 439 -17.03 7.72 33.24
C TYR A 439 -18.38 8.35 33.62
N MET A 440 -19.48 8.02 32.95
CA MET A 440 -20.81 8.57 33.23
C MET A 440 -21.45 7.92 34.47
N ARG A 441 -21.00 6.73 34.86
CA ARG A 441 -21.53 5.99 36.03
C ARG A 441 -21.16 6.60 37.39
N GLY A 442 -20.33 7.64 37.44
CA GLY A 442 -19.97 8.35 38.68
C GLY A 442 -19.08 7.58 39.66
N ASN A 443 -18.69 6.34 39.35
CA ASN A 443 -17.77 5.54 40.16
C ASN A 443 -16.32 5.97 39.92
N LYS A 444 -15.46 5.83 40.93
CA LYS A 444 -14.02 6.01 40.74
C LYS A 444 -13.44 4.90 39.83
N PHE A 445 -12.50 5.28 38.97
CA PHE A 445 -11.85 4.33 38.06
C PHE A 445 -11.12 3.22 38.82
N SER A 446 -10.48 3.56 39.95
CA SER A 446 -9.77 2.60 40.80
C SER A 446 -10.65 1.43 41.27
N THR A 447 -11.93 1.65 41.53
CA THR A 447 -12.89 0.60 41.92
C THR A 447 -13.09 -0.40 40.79
N TYR A 448 -13.33 0.09 39.57
CA TYR A 448 -13.51 -0.74 38.39
C TYR A 448 -12.22 -1.48 38.01
N ALA A 449 -11.09 -0.77 37.99
CA ALA A 449 -9.77 -1.32 37.67
C ALA A 449 -9.37 -2.43 38.65
N THR A 450 -9.62 -2.24 39.96
CA THR A 450 -9.34 -3.26 40.97
C THR A 450 -10.09 -4.56 40.69
N TRP A 451 -11.36 -4.48 40.31
CA TRP A 451 -12.14 -5.68 39.97
C TRP A 451 -11.62 -6.37 38.70
N ALA A 452 -11.28 -5.59 37.67
CA ALA A 452 -10.71 -6.12 36.43
C ALA A 452 -9.37 -6.84 36.66
N ILE A 453 -8.47 -6.23 37.44
CA ILE A 453 -7.15 -6.80 37.76
C ILE A 453 -7.31 -8.07 38.60
N ARG A 454 -8.09 -8.03 39.68
CA ARG A 454 -8.33 -9.20 40.54
C ARG A 454 -8.92 -10.37 39.76
N LYS A 455 -9.90 -10.09 38.88
CA LYS A 455 -10.53 -11.11 38.04
C LYS A 455 -9.52 -11.76 37.08
N ASN A 456 -8.56 -11.00 36.55
CA ASN A 456 -7.51 -11.57 35.73
C ASN A 456 -6.58 -12.47 36.57
N PHE A 457 -6.12 -12.00 37.73
CA PHE A 457 -5.25 -12.78 38.61
C PHE A 457 -5.91 -14.09 39.07
N THR A 458 -7.21 -14.07 39.39
CA THR A 458 -7.92 -15.32 39.71
C THR A 458 -7.95 -16.33 38.56
N ARG A 459 -7.73 -15.89 37.31
CA ARG A 459 -7.67 -16.75 36.12
C ARG A 459 -6.25 -17.17 35.76
N SER A 460 -5.27 -16.27 35.87
CA SER A 460 -3.88 -16.56 35.49
C SER A 460 -3.14 -17.40 36.54
N ILE A 461 -3.31 -17.08 37.84
CA ILE A 461 -2.57 -17.72 38.93
C ILE A 461 -2.71 -19.26 38.94
N PRO A 462 -3.93 -19.87 38.82
CA PRO A 462 -4.04 -21.33 38.82
C PRO A 462 -3.39 -21.98 37.59
N ALA A 463 -3.41 -21.31 36.43
CA ALA A 463 -2.79 -21.82 35.22
C ALA A 463 -1.25 -21.78 35.30
N GLU A 464 -0.71 -20.71 35.87
CA GLU A 464 0.73 -20.56 36.14
C GLU A 464 1.21 -21.53 37.20
N GLN A 465 0.45 -21.79 38.28
CA GLN A 465 0.79 -22.80 39.27
C GLN A 465 0.85 -24.21 38.64
N VAL A 466 -0.15 -24.60 37.85
CA VAL A 466 -0.12 -25.89 37.13
C VAL A 466 1.05 -25.99 36.14
N HIS A 467 1.43 -24.87 35.53
CA HIS A 467 2.59 -24.82 34.65
C HIS A 467 3.88 -24.96 35.47
N HIS A 468 4.05 -24.20 36.54
CA HIS A 468 5.20 -24.23 37.43
C HIS A 468 5.40 -25.63 38.04
N ASP A 469 4.32 -26.25 38.55
CA ASP A 469 4.33 -27.62 39.08
C ASP A 469 4.73 -28.68 38.03
N ARG A 470 4.52 -28.41 36.74
CA ARG A 470 4.94 -29.31 35.65
C ARG A 470 6.39 -29.16 35.24
N PHE A 471 6.99 -27.99 35.44
CA PHE A 471 8.30 -27.64 34.89
C PHE A 471 9.39 -27.40 35.95
N ILE A 472 9.06 -27.36 37.24
CA ILE A 472 10.07 -27.51 38.29
C ILE A 472 10.54 -28.97 38.29
N THR A 473 11.76 -29.20 37.78
CA THR A 473 12.53 -30.43 37.98
C THR A 473 13.40 -30.37 39.25
N GLY A 474 13.13 -29.43 40.15
CA GLY A 474 13.99 -29.07 41.28
C GLY A 474 13.28 -29.20 42.62
N HIS A 475 12.95 -30.43 43.01
CA HIS A 475 13.04 -30.80 44.42
C HIS A 475 14.41 -31.47 44.63
N GLU A 476 15.50 -30.76 44.29
CA GLU A 476 16.86 -31.32 44.36
C GLU A 476 17.20 -31.71 45.81
N GLU A 477 16.77 -30.92 46.80
CA GLU A 477 16.98 -31.24 48.23
C GLU A 477 16.11 -32.39 48.75
N MET A 478 14.91 -32.61 48.19
CA MET A 478 14.04 -33.72 48.60
C MET A 478 14.43 -35.04 47.91
N PHE A 479 15.05 -34.97 46.72
CA PHE A 479 15.60 -36.12 46.02
C PHE A 479 16.88 -36.67 46.67
N GLU A 480 17.70 -35.83 47.31
CA GLU A 480 18.86 -36.32 48.08
C GLU A 480 18.46 -37.06 49.36
N THR A 481 17.32 -36.68 49.97
CA THR A 481 16.81 -37.35 51.19
C THR A 481 15.95 -38.57 50.92
N ALA A 482 15.43 -38.74 49.70
CA ALA A 482 14.71 -39.94 49.33
C ALA A 482 15.73 -41.04 49.02
N GLU A 483 15.73 -42.13 49.80
CA GLU A 483 16.56 -43.30 49.49
C GLU A 483 16.30 -43.75 48.04
N ASP A 484 17.37 -43.86 47.24
CA ASP A 484 17.28 -44.37 45.87
C ASP A 484 16.95 -45.87 45.90
N THR A 485 15.65 -46.18 45.83
CA THR A 485 15.15 -47.56 45.77
C THR A 485 15.46 -48.25 44.44
N ARG A 486 16.17 -47.61 43.49
CA ARG A 486 16.62 -48.23 42.24
C ARG A 486 17.91 -49.04 42.40
N SER A 487 18.50 -49.02 43.59
CA SER A 487 19.54 -49.96 44.03
C SER A 487 18.84 -51.27 44.43
N ASP A 488 18.57 -52.24 43.55
CA ASP A 488 19.51 -53.30 43.18
C ASP A 488 18.82 -54.19 42.13
N GLU A 489 18.57 -53.67 40.93
CA GLU A 489 17.94 -54.45 39.84
C GLU A 489 18.73 -55.72 39.54
N PHE A 490 20.06 -55.65 39.66
CA PHE A 490 20.97 -56.78 39.50
C PHE A 490 20.81 -57.83 40.62
N GLY A 491 20.68 -57.43 41.87
CA GLY A 491 20.46 -58.35 43.00
C GLY A 491 19.06 -58.93 43.03
N LEU A 492 18.03 -58.19 42.60
CA LEU A 492 16.69 -58.75 42.38
C LEU A 492 16.71 -59.83 41.28
N LEU A 493 17.37 -59.56 40.15
CA LEU A 493 17.59 -60.55 39.09
C LEU A 493 18.40 -61.76 39.57
N ASN A 494 19.44 -61.55 40.37
CA ASN A 494 20.24 -62.64 40.91
C ASN A 494 19.47 -63.49 41.93
N ARG A 495 18.65 -62.88 42.80
CA ARG A 495 17.75 -63.61 43.70
C ARG A 495 16.72 -64.41 42.92
N ALA A 496 16.08 -63.79 41.93
CA ALA A 496 15.11 -64.46 41.06
C ALA A 496 15.75 -65.64 40.28
N ASN A 497 16.97 -65.46 39.76
CA ASN A 497 17.70 -66.53 39.08
C ASN A 497 18.08 -67.67 40.04
N ARG A 498 18.58 -67.37 41.24
CA ARG A 498 18.87 -68.39 42.27
C ARG A 498 17.61 -69.15 42.69
N ALA A 499 16.51 -68.45 42.93
CA ALA A 499 15.23 -69.05 43.26
C ALA A 499 14.75 -69.98 42.13
N ARG A 500 14.86 -69.54 40.86
CA ARG A 500 14.50 -70.35 39.69
C ARG A 500 15.34 -71.62 39.58
N GLU A 501 16.66 -71.52 39.79
CA GLU A 501 17.55 -72.69 39.79
C GLU A 501 17.21 -73.67 40.92
N ASN A 502 16.95 -73.16 42.13
CA ASN A 502 16.57 -73.99 43.27
C ASN A 502 15.24 -74.73 43.02
N VAL A 503 14.23 -74.05 42.47
CA VAL A 503 12.95 -74.67 42.09
C VAL A 503 13.15 -75.75 41.04
N MET A 504 13.98 -75.52 40.00
CA MET A 504 14.28 -76.55 38.99
C MET A 504 14.96 -77.78 39.60
N ARG A 505 15.96 -77.59 40.48
CA ARG A 505 16.63 -78.72 41.18
C ARG A 505 15.66 -79.54 42.03
N LEU A 506 14.71 -78.90 42.72
CA LEU A 506 13.70 -79.60 43.52
C LEU A 506 12.72 -80.37 42.65
N LEU A 507 12.29 -79.77 41.53
CA LEU A 507 11.42 -80.43 40.57
C LEU A 507 12.07 -81.68 39.95
N ASP A 508 13.39 -81.66 39.72
CA ASP A 508 14.12 -82.80 39.16
C ASP A 508 14.15 -84.06 40.05
N ARG A 509 13.89 -83.90 41.35
CA ARG A 509 13.78 -85.02 42.30
C ARG A 509 12.37 -85.63 42.36
N LEU A 510 11.38 -84.98 41.76
CA LEU A 510 10.05 -85.56 41.60
C LEU A 510 10.03 -86.58 40.47
N ASP A 511 9.05 -87.49 40.56
CA ASP A 511 8.76 -88.41 39.47
C ASP A 511 8.38 -87.63 38.20
N GLU A 512 8.73 -88.16 37.02
CA GLU A 512 8.61 -87.45 35.74
C GLU A 512 7.17 -86.97 35.48
N ARG A 513 6.18 -87.80 35.83
CA ARG A 513 4.76 -87.46 35.71
C ARG A 513 4.31 -86.38 36.71
N GLU A 514 4.80 -86.43 37.94
CA GLU A 514 4.49 -85.42 38.98
C GLU A 514 5.10 -84.06 38.60
N ARG A 515 6.35 -84.06 38.12
CA ARG A 515 7.06 -82.88 37.63
C ARG A 515 6.33 -82.23 36.46
N ARG A 516 5.95 -83.01 35.44
CA ARG A 516 5.25 -82.50 34.25
C ARG A 516 3.89 -81.90 34.60
N ILE A 517 3.14 -82.55 35.51
CA ILE A 517 1.86 -82.01 36.00
C ILE A 517 2.06 -80.66 36.68
N ILE A 518 3.04 -80.54 37.58
CA ILE A 518 3.31 -79.29 38.31
C ILE A 518 3.79 -78.18 37.37
N GLN A 519 4.65 -78.49 36.40
CA GLN A 519 5.12 -77.54 35.39
C GLN A 519 3.96 -76.97 34.57
N LEU A 520 3.10 -77.84 34.04
CA LEU A 520 1.94 -77.42 33.24
C LEU A 520 0.90 -76.66 34.07
N ARG A 521 0.65 -77.07 35.32
CA ARG A 521 -0.32 -76.42 36.21
C ARG A 521 0.09 -75.01 36.63
N ILE A 522 1.36 -74.84 36.98
CA ILE A 522 1.89 -73.55 37.44
C ILE A 522 2.31 -72.67 36.25
N GLY A 523 2.57 -73.27 35.08
CA GLY A 523 3.10 -72.58 33.90
C GLY A 523 4.62 -72.35 33.98
N LEU A 524 5.35 -73.23 34.66
CA LEU A 524 6.81 -73.12 34.76
C LEU A 524 7.45 -73.53 33.42
N GLY A 525 7.86 -72.53 32.63
CA GLY A 525 8.43 -72.73 31.29
C GLY A 525 7.46 -72.42 30.14
N GLU A 526 6.20 -72.07 30.44
CA GLU A 526 5.20 -71.66 29.46
C GLU A 526 4.54 -70.33 29.87
N THR A 527 3.87 -69.66 28.94
CA THR A 527 3.30 -68.31 29.17
C THR A 527 2.13 -68.29 30.17
N ARG A 528 1.50 -69.44 30.45
CA ARG A 528 0.39 -69.58 31.41
C ARG A 528 0.29 -71.00 31.97
N GLY A 529 -0.23 -71.13 33.20
CA GLY A 529 -0.62 -72.41 33.77
C GLY A 529 -1.92 -72.94 33.16
N MET A 530 -2.04 -74.27 33.07
CA MET A 530 -3.19 -75.00 32.57
C MET A 530 -4.13 -75.45 33.71
N THR A 531 -5.40 -75.69 33.40
CA THR A 531 -6.38 -76.26 34.34
C THR A 531 -6.16 -77.77 34.53
N LEU A 532 -6.64 -78.34 35.64
CA LEU A 532 -6.56 -79.79 35.89
C LEU A 532 -7.17 -80.65 34.76
N GLU A 533 -8.18 -80.10 34.09
CA GLU A 533 -8.88 -80.77 33.00
C GLU A 533 -8.06 -80.72 31.69
N GLU A 534 -7.42 -79.59 31.40
CA GLU A 534 -6.51 -79.45 30.27
C GLU A 534 -5.26 -80.32 30.44
N VAL A 535 -4.65 -80.32 31.63
CA VAL A 535 -3.50 -81.19 31.94
C VAL A 535 -3.89 -82.67 31.87
N GLY A 536 -5.11 -83.02 32.32
CA GLY A 536 -5.63 -84.38 32.20
C GLY A 536 -5.79 -84.81 30.74
N ARG A 537 -6.27 -83.90 29.88
CA ARG A 537 -6.39 -84.14 28.43
C ARG A 537 -5.03 -84.31 27.76
N GLU A 538 -4.03 -83.50 28.13
CA GLU A 538 -2.67 -83.59 27.57
C GLU A 538 -1.97 -84.89 27.97
N LEU A 539 -2.09 -85.31 29.23
CA LEU A 539 -1.41 -86.48 29.77
C LEU A 539 -2.23 -87.78 29.65
N GLY A 540 -3.43 -87.73 29.07
CA GLY A 540 -4.30 -88.89 28.88
C GLY A 540 -4.83 -89.50 30.20
N ILE A 541 -5.01 -88.70 31.25
CA ILE A 541 -5.47 -89.14 32.57
C ILE A 541 -6.69 -88.33 33.05
N THR A 542 -7.46 -88.89 33.99
CA THR A 542 -8.63 -88.20 34.53
C THR A 542 -8.23 -86.97 35.36
N LYS A 543 -9.08 -85.94 35.37
CA LYS A 543 -8.91 -84.72 36.17
C LYS A 543 -8.61 -85.01 37.64
N GLU A 544 -9.29 -85.99 38.24
CA GLU A 544 -9.06 -86.39 39.63
C GLU A 544 -7.69 -87.06 39.82
N ARG A 545 -7.21 -87.80 38.82
CA ARG A 545 -5.86 -88.37 38.85
C ARG A 545 -4.77 -87.28 38.78
N VAL A 546 -4.96 -86.24 37.97
CA VAL A 546 -4.07 -85.07 37.94
C VAL A 546 -4.03 -84.41 39.31
N ARG A 547 -5.18 -84.18 39.95
CA ARG A 547 -5.29 -83.56 41.28
C ARG A 547 -4.55 -84.37 42.35
N GLN A 548 -4.69 -85.70 42.32
CA GLN A 548 -4.00 -86.59 43.26
C GLN A 548 -2.47 -86.53 43.08
N LEU A 549 -1.99 -86.55 41.84
CA LEU A 549 -0.56 -86.49 41.54
C LEU A 549 0.04 -85.11 41.85
N GLU A 550 -0.70 -84.03 41.59
CA GLU A 550 -0.34 -82.67 41.98
C GLU A 550 -0.22 -82.56 43.51
N ALA A 551 -1.22 -83.03 44.26
CA ALA A 551 -1.20 -83.00 45.73
C ALA A 551 -0.03 -83.81 46.31
N ARG A 552 0.27 -84.98 45.70
CA ARG A 552 1.40 -85.82 46.11
C ARG A 552 2.74 -85.16 45.81
N GLY A 553 2.90 -84.61 44.61
CA GLY A 553 4.11 -83.88 44.22
C GLY A 553 4.35 -82.65 45.08
N MET A 554 3.31 -81.85 45.37
CA MET A 554 3.40 -80.70 46.27
C MET A 554 3.75 -81.09 47.71
N SER A 555 3.22 -82.21 48.22
CA SER A 555 3.58 -82.71 49.55
C SER A 555 5.05 -83.13 49.63
N LYS A 556 5.58 -83.75 48.56
CA LYS A 556 7.02 -84.09 48.47
C LYS A 556 7.89 -82.83 48.40
N LEU A 557 7.51 -81.84 47.59
CA LEU A 557 8.24 -80.56 47.50
C LEU A 557 8.28 -79.84 48.86
N ARG A 558 7.17 -79.80 49.59
CA ARG A 558 7.11 -79.20 50.94
C ARG A 558 8.05 -79.91 51.91
N ALA A 559 8.05 -81.24 51.91
CA ALA A 559 8.96 -82.02 52.75
C ALA A 559 10.44 -81.77 52.40
N MET A 560 10.77 -81.63 51.11
CA MET A 560 12.13 -81.30 50.66
C MET A 560 12.57 -79.89 51.09
N LEU A 561 11.66 -78.91 51.04
CA LEU A 561 11.94 -77.53 51.47
C LEU A 561 12.22 -77.45 52.98
N GLU A 562 11.46 -78.18 53.80
CA GLU A 562 11.69 -78.25 55.25
C GLU A 562 13.05 -78.89 55.60
N GLN A 563 13.46 -79.92 54.85
CA GLN A 563 14.71 -80.64 55.09
C GLN A 563 15.98 -79.85 54.67
N GLU A 564 15.93 -79.11 53.56
CA GLU A 564 17.12 -78.45 53.00
C GLU A 564 17.30 -76.98 53.45
N HIS A 565 16.38 -76.44 54.27
CA HIS A 565 16.40 -75.05 54.76
C HIS A 565 16.67 -74.04 53.62
N ILE A 566 16.06 -74.28 52.45
CA ILE A 566 16.23 -73.42 51.28
C ILE A 566 15.39 -72.16 51.50
N GLU A 567 16.06 -71.03 51.72
CA GLU A 567 15.45 -69.71 51.61
C GLU A 567 15.14 -69.43 50.13
N ILE A 568 13.86 -69.18 49.81
CA ILE A 568 13.38 -68.82 48.48
C ILE A 568 13.24 -67.30 48.39
#